data_AF-A0A8H1L6F4-F1
#
_entry.id   AF-A0A8H1L6F4-F1
#
_cell.length_a   1.000
_cell.length_b   1.000
_cell.length_c   1.000
_cell.angle_alpha   90.00
_cell.angle_beta   90.00
_cell.angle_gamma   90.00
#
_symmetry.space_group_name_H-M   'P 1'
#
loop_
_entity.id
_entity.type
_entity.pdbx_description
1 polymer ?
#
loop_
_entity_poly.entity_id
_entity_poly.type
_entity_poly.pdbx_seq_one_letter_code
_entity_poly.pdbx_strand_id
1 'polypeptide(L)'
;MTVEALEVLKRDDTYIPSDGPHIAWEPCQFIDDIDGYTQRQSRGARLYLRDGRRTLAVAEVEGTRSTVIDVADEVSSQIGPWLATMRHLADAVALEGEADTLDLNIGHLVYHWEASQDMFVTAANHRLYDEEVSMAYRYEDLVRAVVPREDQRAHPLPEAAAMHSARLRQQAEGLRAQALLTAPDLREGPLPGVSWVGPYSRAKHKELRAFSESTWYADLPHQLLKGWKAADTAVWSAEERTGRRNALIRWAAARGLPKKVMADASGIARTTIDRVLTDKGTPA
;
A
#
# COMPACT_ATOMS: atom_id res chain seq x y z
N MET A 1 -1.61 -22.97 12.58
CA MET A 1 -2.54 -21.95 12.06
C MET A 1 -3.14 -22.54 10.80
N THR A 2 -4.38 -23.00 10.88
CA THR A 2 -5.11 -23.59 9.77
C THR A 2 -5.34 -22.53 8.71
N VAL A 3 -4.96 -22.82 7.46
CA VAL A 3 -5.27 -22.01 6.28
C VAL A 3 -6.80 -21.93 6.21
N GLU A 4 -7.37 -20.79 6.59
CA GLU A 4 -8.79 -20.51 6.34
C GLU A 4 -9.02 -20.64 4.84
N ALA A 5 -9.99 -21.47 4.47
CA ALA A 5 -10.29 -21.78 3.08
C ALA A 5 -10.65 -20.48 2.35
N LEU A 6 -9.89 -20.16 1.31
CA LEU A 6 -10.18 -19.03 0.43
C LEU A 6 -11.48 -19.34 -0.31
N GLU A 7 -12.59 -18.71 0.07
CA GLU A 7 -13.87 -18.93 -0.60
C GLU A 7 -13.96 -18.04 -1.85
N VAL A 8 -14.09 -18.68 -3.02
CA VAL A 8 -14.30 -17.99 -4.29
C VAL A 8 -15.80 -17.81 -4.47
N LEU A 9 -16.30 -16.59 -4.21
CA LEU A 9 -17.73 -16.29 -4.33
C LEU A 9 -18.06 -15.93 -5.77
N LYS A 10 -18.65 -16.88 -6.49
CA LYS A 10 -19.23 -16.66 -7.83
C LYS A 10 -20.59 -16.00 -7.66
N ARG A 11 -20.75 -14.81 -8.24
CA ARG A 11 -21.93 -13.95 -8.01
C ARG A 11 -23.19 -14.53 -8.68
N ASP A 12 -24.05 -15.14 -7.88
CA ASP A 12 -25.51 -15.04 -7.98
C ASP A 12 -26.00 -14.23 -6.76
N ASP A 13 -25.78 -12.91 -6.83
CA ASP A 13 -26.36 -11.80 -6.06
C ASP A 13 -26.61 -11.81 -4.53
N THR A 14 -26.25 -12.80 -3.70
CA THR A 14 -26.72 -12.77 -2.30
C THR A 14 -25.78 -13.22 -1.17
N TYR A 15 -24.45 -13.14 -1.31
CA TYR A 15 -23.59 -13.30 -0.13
C TYR A 15 -22.25 -12.58 -0.21
N ILE A 16 -22.07 -11.56 0.65
CA ILE A 16 -20.76 -11.04 1.04
C ILE A 16 -20.57 -11.48 2.50
N PRO A 17 -19.66 -12.43 2.80
CA PRO A 17 -19.33 -12.81 4.16
C PRO A 17 -18.89 -11.56 4.92
N SER A 18 -19.47 -11.34 6.10
CA SER A 18 -19.12 -10.20 6.95
C SER A 18 -17.69 -10.29 7.47
N ASP A 19 -17.13 -11.51 7.55
CA ASP A 19 -15.89 -11.79 8.25
C ASP A 19 -14.99 -12.69 7.41
N GLY A 20 -13.74 -12.25 7.26
CA GLY A 20 -12.66 -13.04 6.67
C GLY A 20 -12.26 -12.65 5.24
N PRO A 21 -11.04 -13.08 4.83
CA PRO A 21 -10.54 -12.85 3.49
C PRO A 21 -11.25 -13.75 2.47
N HIS A 22 -11.79 -13.14 1.42
CA HIS A 22 -12.47 -13.83 0.34
C HIS A 22 -12.13 -13.18 -1.00
N ILE A 23 -12.17 -13.97 -2.08
CA ILE A 23 -12.09 -13.43 -3.43
C ILE A 23 -13.50 -13.17 -3.91
N ALA A 24 -13.82 -11.89 -4.03
CA ALA A 24 -15.09 -11.42 -4.56
C ALA A 24 -14.98 -11.24 -6.07
N TRP A 25 -15.91 -11.86 -6.77
CA TRP A 25 -16.06 -11.69 -8.20
C TRP A 25 -17.04 -10.57 -8.50
N GLU A 26 -16.54 -9.50 -9.09
CA GLU A 26 -17.39 -8.51 -9.74
C GLU A 26 -17.16 -8.63 -11.24
N PRO A 27 -18.13 -9.18 -12.00
CA PRO A 27 -18.05 -9.05 -13.45
C PRO A 27 -17.93 -7.56 -13.75
N CYS A 28 -16.84 -7.17 -14.42
CA CYS A 28 -16.81 -5.86 -15.02
C CYS A 28 -18.01 -5.78 -15.96
N GLN A 29 -18.65 -4.61 -16.01
CA GLN A 29 -19.53 -4.31 -17.12
C GLN A 29 -18.77 -4.69 -18.39
N PHE A 30 -19.33 -5.63 -19.15
CA PHE A 30 -18.89 -5.86 -20.51
C PHE A 30 -19.08 -4.52 -21.22
N ILE A 31 -18.01 -3.74 -21.36
CA ILE A 31 -18.08 -2.52 -22.16
C ILE A 31 -18.07 -3.02 -23.60
N ASP A 32 -19.26 -3.12 -24.18
CA ASP A 32 -19.45 -3.27 -25.61
C ASP A 32 -19.07 -1.94 -26.29
N ASP A 33 -17.79 -1.55 -26.27
CA ASP A 33 -17.33 -0.45 -27.11
C ASP A 33 -17.00 -1.00 -28.50
N ILE A 34 -17.94 -0.81 -29.41
CA ILE A 34 -17.79 -1.11 -30.83
C ILE A 34 -17.01 0.07 -31.43
N ASP A 35 -15.69 0.02 -31.37
CA ASP A 35 -14.90 0.89 -32.25
C ASP A 35 -14.88 0.27 -33.65
N GLY A 36 -15.55 0.93 -34.59
CA GLY A 36 -16.00 0.40 -35.88
C GLY A 36 -14.90 0.00 -36.88
N TYR A 37 -13.63 -0.07 -36.48
CA TYR A 37 -12.50 -0.24 -37.39
C TYR A 37 -11.62 -1.47 -37.13
N THR A 38 -11.69 -2.15 -35.97
CA THR A 38 -10.70 -3.21 -35.64
C THR A 38 -11.25 -4.61 -35.44
N GLN A 39 -12.58 -4.82 -35.37
CA GLN A 39 -13.23 -6.13 -35.12
C GLN A 39 -12.66 -6.95 -33.94
N ARG A 40 -11.84 -6.36 -33.07
CA ARG A 40 -11.24 -7.06 -31.93
C ARG A 40 -12.01 -6.70 -30.67
N GLN A 41 -12.86 -7.62 -30.21
CA GLN A 41 -13.52 -7.54 -28.91
C GLN A 41 -12.54 -8.01 -27.82
N SER A 42 -11.88 -7.11 -27.11
CA SER A 42 -11.25 -7.45 -25.83
C SER A 42 -12.33 -7.46 -24.74
N ARG A 43 -12.73 -8.66 -24.31
CA ARG A 43 -13.62 -8.89 -23.16
C ARG A 43 -12.76 -9.12 -21.92
N GLY A 44 -13.21 -8.74 -20.73
CA GLY A 44 -12.46 -8.98 -19.49
C GLY A 44 -13.30 -8.92 -18.21
N ALA A 45 -12.67 -9.17 -17.07
CA ALA A 45 -13.25 -9.14 -15.73
C ALA A 45 -12.27 -8.56 -14.70
N ARG A 46 -12.80 -8.08 -13.57
CA ARG A 46 -12.00 -7.64 -12.41
C ARG A 46 -12.19 -8.61 -11.26
N LEU A 47 -11.08 -9.07 -10.72
CA LEU A 47 -11.04 -9.95 -9.56
C LEU A 47 -10.70 -9.11 -8.35
N TYR A 48 -11.54 -9.11 -7.33
CA TYR A 48 -11.28 -8.37 -6.11
C TYR A 48 -10.85 -9.33 -5.02
N LEU A 49 -9.62 -9.20 -4.54
CA LEU A 49 -9.22 -9.78 -3.28
C LEU A 49 -9.73 -8.86 -2.17
N ARG A 50 -10.63 -9.35 -1.32
CA ARG A 50 -11.23 -8.59 -0.24
C ARG A 50 -10.97 -9.22 1.12
N ASP A 51 -10.97 -8.38 2.15
CA ASP A 51 -11.02 -8.78 3.56
C ASP A 51 -12.20 -8.04 4.20
N GLY A 52 -13.31 -8.76 4.40
CA GLY A 52 -14.62 -8.15 4.65
C GLY A 52 -14.99 -7.14 3.55
N ARG A 53 -15.19 -5.87 3.93
CA ARG A 53 -15.54 -4.78 3.00
C ARG A 53 -14.32 -4.10 2.35
N ARG A 54 -13.11 -4.46 2.77
CA ARG A 54 -11.89 -3.80 2.31
C ARG A 54 -11.34 -4.50 1.08
N THR A 55 -11.04 -3.75 0.03
CA THR A 55 -10.29 -4.28 -1.12
C THR A 55 -8.79 -4.28 -0.81
N LEU A 56 -8.17 -5.45 -0.88
CA LEU A 56 -6.73 -5.65 -0.70
C LEU A 56 -5.97 -5.60 -2.02
N ALA A 57 -6.55 -6.17 -3.09
CA ALA A 57 -5.97 -6.15 -4.43
C ALA A 57 -7.08 -6.35 -5.49
N VAL A 58 -6.82 -5.90 -6.71
CA VAL A 58 -7.71 -6.03 -7.87
C VAL A 58 -6.92 -6.56 -9.05
N ALA A 59 -7.28 -7.68 -9.66
CA ALA A 59 -6.67 -8.12 -10.93
C ALA A 59 -7.60 -7.84 -12.10
N GLU A 60 -7.07 -7.34 -13.20
CA GLU A 60 -7.79 -7.30 -14.48
C GLU A 60 -7.40 -8.51 -15.32
N VAL A 61 -8.41 -9.28 -15.73
CA VAL A 61 -8.28 -10.50 -16.53
C VAL A 61 -9.00 -10.29 -17.85
N GLU A 62 -8.27 -10.36 -18.96
CA GLU A 62 -8.86 -10.35 -20.30
C GLU A 62 -9.21 -11.79 -20.74
N GLY A 63 -10.40 -11.97 -21.32
CA GLY A 63 -10.84 -13.26 -21.85
C GLY A 63 -12.35 -13.36 -22.08
N THR A 64 -12.77 -14.50 -22.67
CA THR A 64 -14.18 -14.88 -22.72
C THR A 64 -14.68 -15.30 -21.33
N ARG A 65 -16.00 -15.36 -21.11
CA ARG A 65 -16.58 -15.75 -19.80
C ARG A 65 -16.06 -17.11 -19.29
N SER A 66 -15.88 -18.11 -20.17
CA SER A 66 -15.32 -19.41 -19.78
C SER A 66 -13.82 -19.30 -19.47
N THR A 67 -13.05 -18.61 -20.32
CA THR A 67 -11.61 -18.37 -20.08
C THR A 67 -11.37 -17.62 -18.77
N VAL A 68 -12.22 -16.64 -18.47
CA VAL A 68 -12.15 -15.85 -17.23
C VAL A 68 -12.41 -16.72 -16.00
N ILE A 69 -13.30 -17.72 -16.08
CA ILE A 69 -13.56 -18.66 -14.97
C ILE A 69 -12.39 -19.62 -14.77
N ASP A 70 -11.67 -20.04 -15.81
CA ASP A 70 -10.51 -20.91 -15.62
C ASP A 70 -9.32 -20.11 -15.07
N VAL A 71 -9.10 -18.90 -15.60
CA VAL A 71 -8.07 -17.97 -15.11
C VAL A 71 -8.38 -17.50 -13.68
N ALA A 72 -9.65 -17.50 -13.27
CA ALA A 72 -10.10 -17.21 -11.92
C ALA A 72 -9.36 -17.98 -10.83
N ASP A 73 -9.44 -19.30 -10.97
CA ASP A 73 -9.06 -20.26 -9.96
C ASP A 73 -7.53 -20.34 -9.94
N GLU A 74 -6.91 -20.23 -11.12
CA GLU A 74 -5.47 -20.06 -11.28
C GLU A 74 -4.96 -18.79 -10.56
N VAL A 75 -5.53 -17.62 -10.88
CA VAL A 75 -5.12 -16.34 -10.29
C VAL A 75 -5.38 -16.28 -8.78
N SER A 76 -6.47 -16.93 -8.32
CA SER A 76 -6.77 -17.09 -6.90
C SER A 76 -5.74 -17.95 -6.18
N SER A 77 -5.30 -19.05 -6.81
CA SER A 77 -4.26 -19.93 -6.25
C SER A 77 -2.90 -19.24 -6.14
N GLN A 78 -2.59 -18.32 -7.07
CA GLN A 78 -1.35 -17.55 -7.07
C GLN A 78 -1.33 -16.51 -5.94
N ILE A 79 -2.44 -15.81 -5.69
CA ILE A 79 -2.50 -14.75 -4.67
C ILE A 79 -2.75 -15.28 -3.26
N GLY A 80 -3.32 -16.49 -3.11
CA GLY A 80 -3.65 -17.10 -1.82
C GLY A 80 -2.49 -17.10 -0.80
N PRO A 81 -1.29 -17.57 -1.17
CA PRO A 81 -0.11 -17.53 -0.28
C PRO A 81 0.29 -16.13 0.18
N TRP A 82 -0.06 -15.09 -0.57
CA TRP A 82 0.29 -13.69 -0.29
C TRP A 82 -0.73 -12.97 0.59
N LEU A 83 -1.85 -13.60 0.92
CA LEU A 83 -2.97 -12.96 1.58
C LEU A 83 -2.59 -12.28 2.91
N ALA A 84 -1.86 -12.99 3.79
CA ALA A 84 -1.42 -12.43 5.07
C ALA A 84 -0.50 -11.21 4.88
N THR A 85 0.45 -11.31 3.96
CA THR A 85 1.32 -10.20 3.56
C THR A 85 0.50 -9.01 3.07
N MET A 86 -0.49 -9.25 2.21
CA MET A 86 -1.32 -8.18 1.67
C MET A 86 -2.15 -7.48 2.73
N ARG A 87 -2.68 -8.20 3.73
CA ARG A 87 -3.40 -7.60 4.86
C ARG A 87 -2.51 -6.66 5.66
N HIS A 88 -1.32 -7.12 6.04
CA HIS A 88 -0.36 -6.30 6.78
C HIS A 88 0.07 -5.06 6.00
N LEU A 89 0.33 -5.19 4.69
CA LEU A 89 0.67 -4.04 3.85
C LEU A 89 -0.50 -3.08 3.70
N ALA A 90 -1.73 -3.59 3.67
CA ALA A 90 -2.92 -2.76 3.68
C ALA A 90 -2.96 -1.89 4.91
N ASP A 91 -2.89 -2.51 6.09
CA ASP A 91 -2.92 -1.81 7.37
C ASP A 91 -1.80 -0.77 7.45
N ALA A 92 -0.58 -1.14 7.03
CA ALA A 92 0.55 -0.21 7.03
C ALA A 92 0.28 1.04 6.18
N VAL A 93 -0.27 0.88 4.97
CA VAL A 93 -0.58 2.01 4.08
C VAL A 93 -1.75 2.84 4.60
N ALA A 94 -2.74 2.23 5.26
CA ALA A 94 -3.82 2.96 5.90
C ALA A 94 -3.30 3.86 7.03
N LEU A 95 -2.47 3.31 7.92
CA LEU A 95 -1.85 4.08 9.01
C LEU A 95 -0.96 5.21 8.50
N GLU A 96 -0.20 4.99 7.42
CA GLU A 96 0.57 6.08 6.78
C GLU A 96 -0.34 7.13 6.14
N GLY A 97 -1.44 6.72 5.52
CA GLY A 97 -2.42 7.64 4.96
C GLY A 97 -3.08 8.51 6.03
N GLU A 98 -3.36 7.93 7.19
CA GLU A 98 -3.84 8.64 8.38
C GLU A 98 -2.78 9.61 8.92
N ALA A 99 -1.53 9.18 9.07
CA ALA A 99 -0.42 10.02 9.51
C ALA A 99 -0.17 11.20 8.55
N ASP A 100 -0.19 10.96 7.24
CA ASP A 100 -0.02 12.00 6.23
C ASP A 100 -1.17 13.00 6.22
N THR A 101 -2.41 12.53 6.45
CA THR A 101 -3.59 13.40 6.57
C THR A 101 -3.51 14.24 7.84
N LEU A 102 -3.06 13.64 8.94
CA LEU A 102 -2.87 14.32 10.21
C LEU A 102 -1.79 15.40 10.09
N ASP A 103 -0.64 15.10 9.50
CA ASP A 103 0.44 16.07 9.27
C ASP A 103 -0.01 17.24 8.39
N LEU A 104 -0.79 16.96 7.34
CA LEU A 104 -1.37 18.00 6.50
C LEU A 104 -2.30 18.91 7.29
N ASN A 105 -3.19 18.33 8.12
CA ASN A 105 -4.10 19.09 8.97
C ASN A 105 -3.36 19.91 10.04
N ILE A 106 -2.28 19.38 10.63
CA ILE A 106 -1.41 20.13 11.54
C ILE A 106 -0.77 21.31 10.81
N GLY A 107 -0.24 21.09 9.61
CA GLY A 107 0.36 22.16 8.80
C GLY A 107 -0.63 23.28 8.49
N HIS A 108 -1.86 22.93 8.12
CA HIS A 108 -2.92 23.92 7.91
C HIS A 108 -3.34 24.63 9.21
N LEU A 109 -3.48 23.90 10.32
CA LEU A 109 -3.79 24.50 11.62
C LEU A 109 -2.76 25.56 12.01
N VAL A 110 -1.47 25.22 11.94
CA VAL A 110 -0.38 26.15 12.28
C VAL A 110 -0.38 27.35 11.35
N TYR A 111 -0.50 27.12 10.04
CA TYR A 111 -0.54 28.19 9.04
C TYR A 111 -1.68 29.19 9.30
N HIS A 112 -2.91 28.72 9.45
CA HIS A 112 -4.08 29.59 9.65
C HIS A 112 -4.03 30.30 11.00
N TRP A 113 -3.46 29.66 12.04
CA TRP A 113 -3.25 30.30 13.33
C TRP A 113 -2.25 31.44 13.25
N GLU A 114 -1.07 31.22 12.64
CA GLU A 114 -0.04 32.25 12.45
C GLU A 114 -0.55 33.40 11.57
N ALA A 115 -1.22 33.09 10.45
CA ALA A 115 -1.81 34.10 9.56
C ALA A 115 -2.83 34.99 10.29
N SER A 116 -3.66 34.41 11.17
CA SER A 116 -4.60 35.18 11.98
C SER A 116 -3.91 36.14 12.95
N GLN A 117 -2.78 35.74 13.54
CA GLN A 117 -2.01 36.58 14.47
C GLN A 117 -1.39 37.79 13.76
N ASP A 118 -0.85 37.58 12.56
CA ASP A 118 -0.27 38.65 11.73
C ASP A 118 -1.34 39.65 11.25
N MET A 119 -2.54 39.16 10.91
CA MET A 119 -3.64 40.02 10.49
C MET A 119 -4.26 40.84 11.61
N PHE A 120 -4.23 40.36 12.86
CA PHE A 120 -4.65 41.14 14.02
C PHE A 120 -3.84 42.43 14.21
N VAL A 121 -2.57 42.43 13.78
CA VAL A 121 -1.67 43.60 13.85
C VAL A 121 -2.05 44.67 12.81
N THR A 122 -2.82 44.30 11.78
CA THR A 122 -3.15 45.20 10.66
C THR A 122 -4.65 45.52 10.65
N ALA A 123 -5.05 46.65 11.26
CA ALA A 123 -6.44 47.06 11.53
C ALA A 123 -7.41 47.16 10.31
N ALA A 124 -6.97 46.84 9.09
CA ALA A 124 -7.74 47.01 7.86
C ALA A 124 -8.49 45.76 7.37
N ASN A 125 -8.24 44.55 7.94
CA ASN A 125 -8.65 43.28 7.32
C ASN A 125 -9.47 42.35 8.23
N HIS A 126 -10.43 42.89 8.99
CA HIS A 126 -11.29 42.10 9.90
C HIS A 126 -11.96 40.88 9.25
N ARG A 127 -12.42 40.98 8.00
CA ARG A 127 -13.06 39.86 7.30
C ARG A 127 -12.10 38.70 7.01
N LEU A 128 -10.87 39.00 6.58
CA LEU A 128 -9.86 37.98 6.31
C LEU A 128 -9.40 37.34 7.63
N TYR A 129 -9.29 38.12 8.70
CA TYR A 129 -9.02 37.60 10.04
C TYR A 129 -10.08 36.59 10.49
N ASP A 130 -11.38 36.90 10.36
CA ASP A 130 -12.46 35.99 10.74
C ASP A 130 -12.45 34.68 9.93
N GLU A 131 -12.13 34.77 8.62
CA GLU A 131 -12.01 33.60 7.74
C GLU A 131 -10.84 32.69 8.17
N GLU A 132 -9.67 33.24 8.46
CA GLU A 132 -8.51 32.47 8.93
C GLU A 132 -8.72 31.84 10.30
N VAL A 133 -9.31 32.57 11.25
CA VAL A 133 -9.67 32.05 12.57
C VAL A 133 -10.67 30.89 12.44
N SER A 134 -11.69 31.04 11.59
CA SER A 134 -12.65 29.97 11.33
C SER A 134 -11.99 28.73 10.72
N MET A 135 -11.01 28.91 9.82
CA MET A 135 -10.26 27.80 9.24
C MET A 135 -9.37 27.12 10.28
N ALA A 136 -8.69 27.88 11.14
CA ALA A 136 -7.88 27.35 12.23
C ALA A 136 -8.72 26.46 13.15
N TYR A 137 -9.89 26.92 13.61
CA TYR A 137 -10.79 26.11 14.44
C TYR A 137 -11.26 24.83 13.75
N ARG A 138 -11.55 24.89 12.45
CA ARG A 138 -11.93 23.71 11.68
C ARG A 138 -10.82 22.67 11.66
N TYR A 139 -9.57 23.07 11.42
CA TYR A 139 -8.43 22.13 11.45
C TYR A 139 -8.13 21.66 12.87
N GLU A 140 -8.32 22.50 13.88
CA GLU A 140 -8.21 22.11 15.28
C GLU A 140 -9.18 20.96 15.60
N ASP A 141 -10.45 21.07 15.21
CA ASP A 141 -11.47 20.03 15.41
C ASP A 141 -11.10 18.73 14.69
N LEU A 142 -10.60 18.82 13.45
CA LEU A 142 -10.14 17.65 12.68
C LEU A 142 -8.97 16.95 13.38
N VAL A 143 -8.01 17.71 13.91
CA VAL A 143 -6.88 17.13 14.65
C VAL A 143 -7.36 16.52 15.98
N ARG A 144 -8.22 17.22 16.74
CA ARG A 144 -8.77 16.72 18.01
C ARG A 144 -9.61 15.45 17.86
N ALA A 145 -10.27 15.27 16.72
CA ALA A 145 -11.08 14.09 16.46
C ALA A 145 -10.26 12.80 16.37
N VAL A 146 -8.99 12.89 15.94
CA VAL A 146 -8.14 11.72 15.66
C VAL A 146 -7.08 11.50 16.73
N VAL A 147 -6.55 12.57 17.35
CA VAL A 147 -5.51 12.46 18.36
C VAL A 147 -6.09 11.90 19.67
N PRO A 148 -5.46 10.90 20.31
CA PRO A 148 -5.96 10.37 21.59
C PRO A 148 -6.05 11.44 22.68
N ARG A 149 -7.13 11.42 23.46
CA ARG A 149 -7.40 12.43 24.50
C ARG A 149 -6.30 12.50 25.57
N GLU A 150 -5.61 11.40 25.82
CA GLU A 150 -4.50 11.34 26.78
C GLU A 150 -3.33 12.22 26.32
N ASP A 151 -2.95 12.15 25.05
CA ASP A 151 -1.88 12.97 24.48
C ASP A 151 -2.27 14.45 24.44
N GLN A 152 -3.53 14.76 24.11
CA GLN A 152 -4.05 16.13 24.11
C GLN A 152 -4.03 16.80 25.49
N ARG A 153 -4.07 16.02 26.58
CA ARG A 153 -3.98 16.54 27.95
C ARG A 153 -2.54 16.76 28.39
N ALA A 154 -1.62 15.98 27.86
CA ALA A 154 -0.21 16.02 28.22
C ALA A 154 0.59 17.05 27.42
N HIS A 155 0.18 17.33 26.16
CA HIS A 155 0.92 18.19 25.24
C HIS A 155 -0.01 19.19 24.51
N PRO A 156 0.51 20.34 24.05
CA PRO A 156 -0.17 21.18 23.09
C PRO A 156 -0.63 20.38 21.85
N LEU A 157 -1.78 20.73 21.29
CA LEU A 157 -2.41 19.91 20.24
C LEU A 157 -1.50 19.62 19.03
N PRO A 158 -0.73 20.58 18.46
CA PRO A 158 0.17 20.28 17.35
C PRO A 158 1.26 19.26 17.73
N GLU A 159 1.78 19.32 18.95
CA GLU A 159 2.80 18.39 19.45
C GLU A 159 2.20 17.00 19.71
N ALA A 160 1.05 16.93 20.38
CA ALA A 160 0.30 15.68 20.59
C ALA A 160 -0.02 15.00 19.26
N ALA A 161 -0.42 15.78 18.26
CA ALA A 161 -0.71 15.30 16.92
C ALA A 161 0.53 14.79 16.18
N ALA A 162 1.66 15.51 16.28
CA ALA A 162 2.94 15.06 15.71
C ALA A 162 3.43 13.75 16.36
N MET A 163 3.28 13.60 17.69
CA MET A 163 3.58 12.35 18.40
C MET A 163 2.66 11.20 17.99
N HIS A 164 1.37 11.47 17.79
CA HIS A 164 0.44 10.47 17.29
C HIS A 164 0.79 10.04 15.85
N SER A 165 1.04 10.99 14.97
CA SER A 165 1.52 10.76 13.60
C SER A 165 2.79 9.89 13.56
N ALA A 166 3.76 10.17 14.43
CA ALA A 166 4.97 9.37 14.57
C ALA A 166 4.68 7.92 15.01
N ARG A 167 3.76 7.71 15.97
CA ARG A 167 3.34 6.36 16.40
C ARG A 167 2.64 5.58 15.30
N LEU A 168 1.76 6.22 14.52
CA LEU A 168 1.09 5.57 13.37
C LEU A 168 2.13 5.08 12.35
N ARG A 169 3.16 5.89 12.06
CA ARG A 169 4.25 5.48 11.17
C ARG A 169 5.10 4.34 11.72
N GLN A 170 5.40 4.36 13.02
CA GLN A 170 6.11 3.26 13.68
C GLN A 170 5.30 1.96 13.64
N GLN A 171 3.98 2.03 13.85
CA GLN A 171 3.09 0.87 13.70
C GLN A 171 3.06 0.37 12.25
N ALA A 172 3.04 1.27 11.27
CA ALA A 172 3.12 0.91 9.86
C ALA A 172 4.44 0.20 9.51
N GLU A 173 5.58 0.63 10.07
CA GLU A 173 6.87 -0.06 9.94
C GLU A 173 6.81 -1.48 10.53
N GLY A 174 6.23 -1.63 11.72
CA GLY A 174 6.02 -2.94 12.35
C GLY A 174 5.17 -3.87 11.49
N LEU A 175 4.09 -3.36 10.89
CA LEU A 175 3.24 -4.12 9.97
C LEU A 175 3.99 -4.55 8.70
N ARG A 176 4.86 -3.71 8.14
CA ARG A 176 5.71 -4.12 7.00
C ARG A 176 6.72 -5.20 7.36
N ALA A 177 7.28 -5.15 8.58
CA ALA A 177 8.13 -6.22 9.07
C ALA A 177 7.35 -7.55 9.16
N GLN A 178 6.12 -7.52 9.69
CA GLN A 178 5.24 -8.69 9.72
C GLN A 178 4.85 -9.17 8.32
N ALA A 179 4.60 -8.23 7.39
CA ALA A 179 4.33 -8.55 5.99
C ALA A 179 5.50 -9.32 5.36
N LEU A 180 6.74 -8.92 5.62
CA LEU A 180 7.93 -9.60 5.14
C LEU A 180 8.12 -10.99 5.78
N LEU A 181 7.79 -11.16 7.06
CA LEU A 181 7.85 -12.45 7.76
C LEU A 181 6.82 -13.45 7.23
N THR A 182 5.63 -12.94 6.87
CA THR A 182 4.52 -13.74 6.33
C THR A 182 4.58 -13.92 4.82
N ALA A 183 5.50 -13.21 4.14
CA ALA A 183 5.68 -13.34 2.70
C ALA A 183 6.10 -14.76 2.33
N PRO A 184 5.50 -15.34 1.27
CA PRO A 184 5.97 -16.58 0.66
C PRO A 184 7.47 -16.54 0.38
N ASP A 185 8.09 -17.71 0.29
CA ASP A 185 9.52 -17.77 -0.02
C ASP A 185 9.78 -17.21 -1.41
N LEU A 186 10.37 -16.02 -1.45
CA LEU A 186 10.70 -15.30 -2.68
C LEU A 186 11.69 -16.07 -3.58
N ARG A 187 12.38 -17.07 -3.01
CA ARG A 187 13.24 -17.99 -3.75
C ARG A 187 12.44 -18.95 -4.61
N GLU A 188 11.29 -19.43 -4.13
CA GLU A 188 10.42 -20.34 -4.88
C GLU A 188 9.68 -19.63 -6.03
N GLY A 189 9.75 -18.30 -6.06
CA GLY A 189 9.27 -17.45 -7.13
C GLY A 189 8.45 -16.28 -6.58
N PRO A 190 8.63 -15.04 -7.10
CA PRO A 190 7.73 -13.95 -6.79
C PRO A 190 6.34 -14.24 -7.35
N LEU A 191 5.30 -13.52 -6.87
CA LEU A 191 3.93 -13.62 -7.40
C LEU A 191 3.94 -13.64 -8.95
N PRO A 192 3.65 -14.78 -9.59
CA PRO A 192 3.73 -14.93 -11.04
C PRO A 192 2.43 -14.42 -11.68
N GLY A 193 2.52 -13.66 -12.78
CA GLY A 193 1.38 -13.38 -13.67
C GLY A 193 0.25 -12.48 -13.15
N VAL A 194 -0.38 -11.79 -14.11
CA VAL A 194 -1.62 -10.96 -14.10
C VAL A 194 -1.79 -9.89 -13.02
N SER A 195 -1.55 -8.64 -13.44
CA SER A 195 -2.24 -7.36 -13.14
C SER A 195 -2.91 -7.11 -11.79
N TRP A 196 -2.53 -7.78 -10.71
CA TRP A 196 -2.98 -7.37 -9.38
C TRP A 196 -2.52 -5.92 -9.15
N VAL A 197 -3.48 -5.07 -8.82
CA VAL A 197 -3.32 -3.69 -8.39
C VAL A 197 -4.05 -3.58 -7.08
N GLY A 198 -3.35 -3.40 -5.97
CA GLY A 198 -4.01 -3.04 -4.73
C GLY A 198 -3.87 -1.55 -4.41
N PRO A 199 -4.45 -1.13 -3.29
CA PRO A 199 -4.63 0.29 -2.97
C PRO A 199 -3.31 0.99 -2.61
N TYR A 200 -2.18 0.26 -2.61
CA TYR A 200 -0.85 0.72 -2.23
C TYR A 200 -0.12 1.46 -3.36
N SER A 201 -0.69 1.54 -4.57
CA SER A 201 -0.12 2.29 -5.70
C SER A 201 -0.20 3.82 -5.52
N ARG A 202 0.06 4.33 -4.31
CA ARG A 202 0.35 5.74 -4.06
C ARG A 202 1.85 5.97 -4.23
N ALA A 203 2.36 5.68 -5.42
CA ALA A 203 3.73 6.05 -5.79
C ALA A 203 3.83 7.59 -5.75
N LYS A 204 4.25 8.14 -4.60
CA LYS A 204 4.62 9.56 -4.45
C LYS A 204 5.94 9.88 -5.14
N HIS A 205 6.78 8.88 -5.40
CA HIS A 205 8.02 9.05 -6.16
C HIS A 205 7.73 9.29 -7.64
N LYS A 206 8.16 10.45 -8.15
CA LYS A 206 8.15 10.78 -9.59
C LYS A 206 8.82 9.68 -10.43
N GLU A 207 9.84 9.03 -9.87
CA GLU A 207 10.54 7.90 -10.49
C GLU A 207 9.67 6.64 -10.59
N LEU A 208 8.77 6.39 -9.62
CA LEU A 208 7.84 5.26 -9.63
C LEU A 208 6.57 5.55 -10.47
N ARG A 209 6.22 6.82 -10.68
CA ARG A 209 5.09 7.23 -11.54
C ARG A 209 5.34 7.06 -13.04
N ALA A 210 6.60 6.90 -13.45
CA ALA A 210 6.97 6.72 -14.85
C ALA A 210 6.69 5.28 -15.37
N PHE A 211 6.34 4.33 -14.49
CA PHE A 211 6.01 2.96 -14.86
C PHE A 211 4.49 2.85 -15.09
N SER A 212 4.03 2.68 -16.33
CA SER A 212 2.60 2.50 -16.64
C SER A 212 2.08 1.10 -16.30
N GLU A 213 0.77 1.03 -16.02
CA GLU A 213 -0.14 -0.14 -15.90
C GLU A 213 0.19 -1.29 -14.93
N SER A 214 1.39 -1.35 -14.36
CA SER A 214 1.81 -2.38 -13.40
C SER A 214 2.41 -1.81 -12.10
N THR A 215 2.04 -0.57 -11.74
CA THR A 215 2.55 0.19 -10.58
C THR A 215 2.53 -0.57 -9.26
N TRP A 216 1.63 -1.54 -9.11
CA TRP A 216 1.54 -2.38 -7.93
C TRP A 216 2.70 -3.38 -7.79
N TYR A 217 3.09 -4.05 -8.87
CA TYR A 217 4.18 -5.03 -8.82
C TYR A 217 5.52 -4.37 -8.53
N ALA A 218 5.66 -3.08 -8.81
CA ALA A 218 6.80 -2.29 -8.37
C ALA A 218 6.67 -1.83 -6.91
N ASP A 219 5.46 -1.53 -6.43
CA ASP A 219 5.26 -1.10 -5.04
C ASP A 219 5.40 -2.26 -4.05
N LEU A 220 4.94 -3.47 -4.35
CA LEU A 220 5.04 -4.62 -3.46
C LEU A 220 6.49 -4.94 -3.00
N PRO A 221 7.48 -5.13 -3.89
CA PRO A 221 8.86 -5.31 -3.47
C PRO A 221 9.42 -4.07 -2.76
N HIS A 222 8.96 -2.85 -3.09
CA HIS A 222 9.33 -1.64 -2.35
C HIS A 222 8.85 -1.66 -0.90
N GLN A 223 7.58 -2.03 -0.66
CA GLN A 223 7.03 -2.14 0.69
C GLN A 223 7.71 -3.24 1.49
N LEU A 224 8.06 -4.35 0.86
CA LEU A 224 8.80 -5.44 1.51
C LEU A 224 10.27 -5.07 1.79
N LEU A 225 10.90 -4.26 0.94
CA LEU A 225 12.21 -3.66 1.22
C LEU A 225 12.13 -2.71 2.43
N LYS A 226 11.09 -1.89 2.54
CA LYS A 226 10.84 -1.11 3.77
C LYS A 226 10.65 -2.01 4.99
N GLY A 227 9.91 -3.11 4.83
CA GLY A 227 9.77 -4.15 5.86
C GLY A 227 11.11 -4.75 6.27
N TRP A 228 12.03 -4.97 5.32
CA TRP A 228 13.38 -5.48 5.59
C TRP A 228 14.17 -4.57 6.51
N LYS A 229 14.06 -3.26 6.32
CA LYS A 229 14.73 -2.25 7.15
C LYS A 229 14.21 -2.27 8.60
N ALA A 230 12.92 -2.51 8.78
CA ALA A 230 12.24 -2.50 10.07
C ALA A 230 12.23 -3.87 10.78
N ALA A 231 12.45 -4.96 10.04
CA ALA A 231 12.33 -6.32 10.58
C ALA A 231 13.47 -6.68 11.53
N ASP A 232 13.13 -7.35 12.63
CA ASP A 232 14.12 -8.05 13.43
C ASP A 232 14.62 -9.28 12.65
N THR A 233 15.73 -9.09 11.98
CA THR A 233 16.38 -10.13 11.18
C THR A 233 16.97 -11.29 12.00
N ALA A 234 16.93 -11.23 13.34
CA ALA A 234 17.37 -12.32 14.21
C ALA A 234 16.44 -13.56 14.15
N VAL A 235 15.23 -13.42 13.59
CA VAL A 235 14.28 -14.53 13.40
C VAL A 235 14.78 -15.54 12.36
N TRP A 236 15.67 -15.13 11.45
CA TRP A 236 16.23 -16.00 10.40
C TRP A 236 17.66 -16.42 10.72
N SER A 237 18.03 -17.63 10.30
CA SER A 237 19.44 -18.01 10.24
C SER A 237 20.21 -17.09 9.27
N ALA A 238 21.53 -17.03 9.41
CA ALA A 238 22.37 -16.19 8.55
C ALA A 238 22.24 -16.53 7.04
N GLU A 239 22.05 -17.82 6.73
CA GLU A 239 21.85 -18.31 5.37
C GLU A 239 20.48 -17.90 4.83
N GLU A 240 19.41 -18.14 5.58
CA GLU A 240 18.05 -17.73 5.19
C GLU A 240 17.94 -16.22 5.02
N ARG A 241 18.55 -15.45 5.93
CA ARG A 241 18.62 -13.99 5.84
C ARG A 241 19.30 -13.57 4.54
N THR A 242 20.43 -14.19 4.19
CA THR A 242 21.16 -13.89 2.95
C THR A 242 20.33 -14.25 1.72
N GLY A 243 19.71 -15.44 1.72
CA GLY A 243 18.84 -15.91 0.64
C GLY A 243 17.64 -14.98 0.40
N ARG A 244 16.88 -14.67 1.46
CA ARG A 244 15.72 -13.77 1.39
C ARG A 244 16.08 -12.37 0.93
N ARG A 245 17.17 -11.80 1.47
CA ARG A 245 17.69 -10.50 1.03
C ARG A 245 17.99 -10.49 -0.47
N ASN A 246 18.71 -11.50 -0.94
CA ASN A 246 19.15 -11.57 -2.33
C ASN A 246 17.95 -11.76 -3.27
N ALA A 247 17.00 -12.63 -2.90
CA ALA A 247 15.77 -12.85 -3.66
C ALA A 247 14.94 -11.56 -3.75
N LEU A 248 14.77 -10.84 -2.64
CA LEU A 248 14.04 -9.56 -2.60
C LEU A 248 14.71 -8.49 -3.48
N ILE A 249 16.04 -8.36 -3.43
CA ILE A 249 16.79 -7.42 -4.29
C ILE A 249 16.61 -7.77 -5.78
N ARG A 250 16.74 -9.05 -6.13
CA ARG A 250 16.59 -9.52 -7.52
C ARG A 250 15.17 -9.28 -8.02
N TRP A 251 14.17 -9.57 -7.20
CA TRP A 251 12.78 -9.32 -7.53
C TRP A 251 12.49 -7.82 -7.73
N ALA A 252 12.94 -6.97 -6.79
CA ALA A 252 12.81 -5.51 -6.91
C ALA A 252 13.46 -4.98 -8.21
N ALA A 253 14.68 -5.45 -8.54
CA ALA A 253 15.35 -5.09 -9.79
C ALA A 253 14.58 -5.59 -11.03
N ALA A 254 14.07 -6.82 -11.00
CA ALA A 254 13.25 -7.39 -12.06
C ALA A 254 11.87 -6.71 -12.23
N ARG A 255 11.47 -5.87 -11.27
CA ARG A 255 10.29 -4.99 -11.35
C ARG A 255 10.66 -3.53 -11.67
N GLY A 256 11.92 -3.27 -12.02
CA GLY A 256 12.38 -1.97 -12.50
C GLY A 256 12.74 -0.97 -11.41
N LEU A 257 12.80 -1.36 -10.13
CA LEU A 257 13.13 -0.41 -9.06
C LEU A 257 14.57 0.08 -9.22
N PRO A 258 14.81 1.41 -9.20
CA PRO A 258 16.16 1.94 -9.23
C PRO A 258 16.97 1.49 -8.01
N LYS A 259 18.27 1.21 -8.21
CA LYS A 259 19.18 0.79 -7.13
C LYS A 259 19.22 1.75 -5.94
N LYS A 260 19.08 3.06 -6.22
CA LYS A 260 18.99 4.09 -5.19
C LYS A 260 17.74 3.90 -4.33
N VAL A 261 16.57 3.75 -4.96
CA VAL A 261 15.29 3.50 -4.27
C VAL A 261 15.37 2.22 -3.43
N MET A 262 15.96 1.14 -3.96
CA MET A 262 16.14 -0.10 -3.21
C MET A 262 17.01 0.09 -1.95
N ALA A 263 18.12 0.82 -2.07
CA ALA A 263 19.02 1.10 -0.95
C ALA A 263 18.33 1.97 0.13
N ASP A 264 17.65 3.03 -0.29
CA ASP A 264 16.96 3.96 0.61
C ASP A 264 15.82 3.25 1.37
N ALA A 265 15.06 2.39 0.67
CA ALA A 265 13.95 1.64 1.25
C ALA A 265 14.41 0.57 2.25
N SER A 266 15.46 -0.19 1.92
CA SER A 266 15.90 -1.35 2.71
C SER A 266 16.99 -1.07 3.73
N GLY A 267 17.69 0.07 3.62
CA GLY A 267 18.93 0.31 4.37
C GLY A 267 20.10 -0.57 3.93
N ILE A 268 19.96 -1.35 2.85
CA ILE A 268 21.05 -2.18 2.31
C ILE A 268 21.99 -1.30 1.50
N ALA A 269 23.30 -1.43 1.75
CA ALA A 269 24.31 -0.69 1.01
C ALA A 269 24.23 -0.95 -0.50
N ARG A 270 24.37 0.10 -1.31
CA ARG A 270 24.35 0.01 -2.79
C ARG A 270 25.37 -0.99 -3.34
N THR A 271 26.55 -1.08 -2.74
CA THR A 271 27.58 -2.06 -3.11
C THR A 271 27.13 -3.51 -2.91
N THR A 272 26.31 -3.77 -1.89
CA THR A 272 25.71 -5.10 -1.68
C THR A 272 24.65 -5.39 -2.72
N ILE A 273 23.80 -4.40 -3.04
CA ILE A 273 22.82 -4.51 -4.13
C ILE A 273 23.53 -4.79 -5.47
N ASP A 274 24.59 -4.05 -5.78
CA ASP A 274 25.38 -4.25 -6.99
C ASP A 274 25.94 -5.68 -7.06
N ARG A 275 26.57 -6.15 -5.97
CA ARG A 275 27.10 -7.51 -5.90
C ARG A 275 26.01 -8.57 -6.18
N VAL A 276 24.85 -8.45 -5.54
CA VAL A 276 23.73 -9.40 -5.71
C VAL A 276 23.21 -9.44 -7.14
N LEU A 277 23.20 -8.29 -7.83
CA LEU A 277 22.73 -8.18 -9.21
C LEU A 277 23.79 -8.58 -10.23
N THR A 278 25.08 -8.51 -9.89
CA THR A 278 26.18 -8.98 -10.75
C THR A 278 26.49 -10.45 -10.57
N ASP A 279 26.17 -11.04 -9.42
CA ASP A 279 26.34 -12.47 -9.17
C ASP A 279 25.39 -13.26 -10.07
N LYS A 280 25.91 -13.79 -11.17
CA LYS A 280 25.22 -14.73 -12.08
C LYS A 280 25.00 -16.12 -11.46
N GLY A 281 25.20 -16.26 -10.14
CA GLY A 281 25.06 -17.49 -9.39
C GLY A 281 23.60 -17.83 -9.09
N THR A 282 23.11 -18.78 -9.89
CA THR A 282 21.93 -19.66 -9.71
C THR A 282 20.57 -19.00 -10.00
N PRO A 283 19.78 -19.56 -10.94
CA PRO A 283 18.42 -19.10 -11.22
C PRO A 283 17.54 -19.19 -9.96
N ALA A 284 16.54 -18.30 -9.91
CA ALA A 284 15.50 -18.29 -8.90
C ALA A 284 14.86 -19.67 -8.77
#